data_AF-A0A3D5F7E7-F1
#
_entry.id   AF-A0A3D5F7E7-F1
#
_cell.length_a   1.000
_cell.length_b   1.000
_cell.length_c   1.000
_cell.angle_alpha   90.00
_cell.angle_beta   90.00
_cell.angle_gamma   90.00
#
_symmetry.space_group_name_H-M   'P 1'
#
loop_
_entity.id
_entity.type
_entity.pdbx_description
1 polymer ?
#
loop_
_entity_poly.entity_id
_entity_poly.type
_entity_poly.pdbx_seq_one_letter_code
_entity_poly.pdbx_strand_id
1 'polypeptide(L)'
;MQFNLFASQAAALTPVSLPDADIRYQSDWLSPEQAEALYLQLQQELPWRQDTIKLYGREVKIPRLQSWHGAPHCEYTYSNLRMPPQPMTASLTQLQRRLSAELNAPFNCVLANWYR
;
A
#
# COMPACT_ATOMS: atom_id res chain seq x y z
N MET A 1 20.32 13.18 14.56
CA MET A 1 20.36 11.74 14.86
C MET A 1 19.71 11.02 13.69
N GLN A 2 20.39 10.05 13.06
CA GLN A 2 19.83 9.30 11.94
C GLN A 2 18.96 8.18 12.50
N PHE A 3 17.64 8.24 12.28
CA PHE A 3 16.71 7.21 12.71
C PHE A 3 16.88 6.00 11.80
N ASN A 4 17.32 4.86 12.33
CA ASN A 4 17.45 3.64 11.55
C ASN A 4 16.10 2.92 11.47
N LEU A 5 15.38 3.13 10.36
CA LEU A 5 14.07 2.52 10.09
C LEU A 5 14.12 0.99 9.89
N PHE A 6 15.30 0.38 9.83
CA PHE A 6 15.45 -1.07 9.58
C PHE A 6 16.16 -1.80 10.72
N ALA A 7 16.41 -1.11 11.84
CA ALA A 7 16.87 -1.79 13.04
C ALA A 7 15.70 -2.64 13.59
N SER A 8 15.84 -3.96 13.56
CA SER A 8 14.81 -4.85 14.10
C SER A 8 14.71 -4.68 15.61
N GLN A 9 13.54 -4.24 16.02
CA GLN A 9 13.01 -4.35 17.36
C GLN A 9 11.53 -4.59 17.14
N ALA A 10 11.01 -5.76 17.51
CA ALA A 10 9.58 -6.02 17.48
C ALA A 10 8.92 -5.03 18.46
N ALA A 11 8.46 -3.90 17.94
CA ALA A 11 8.09 -2.74 18.74
C ALA A 11 6.62 -2.41 18.50
N ALA A 12 5.99 -1.87 19.54
CA ALA A 12 4.71 -1.21 19.40
C ALA A 12 4.81 -0.02 18.42
N LEU A 13 3.68 0.46 17.93
CA LEU A 13 3.61 1.65 17.09
C LEU A 13 4.21 2.87 17.84
N THR A 14 5.37 3.36 17.40
CA THR A 14 6.15 4.41 18.09
C THR A 14 6.14 5.73 17.32
N PRO A 15 6.11 6.89 18.00
CA PRO A 15 6.19 8.18 17.33
C PRO A 15 7.60 8.43 16.74
N VAL A 16 7.66 8.99 15.53
CA VAL A 16 8.89 9.44 14.88
C VAL A 16 9.01 10.95 15.07
N SER A 17 10.10 11.40 15.68
CA SER A 17 10.33 12.83 15.92
C SER A 17 10.80 13.52 14.65
N LEU A 18 9.89 14.23 14.00
CA LEU A 18 10.15 15.09 12.84
C LEU A 18 9.41 16.43 13.03
N PRO A 19 10.03 17.57 12.66
CA PRO A 19 9.35 18.86 12.69
C PRO A 19 8.06 18.82 11.87
N ASP A 20 6.97 19.33 12.44
CA ASP A 20 5.67 19.51 11.79
C ASP A 20 5.04 18.23 11.21
N ALA A 21 5.34 17.06 11.78
CA ALA A 21 4.78 15.77 11.34
C ALA A 21 4.23 14.93 12.51
N ASP A 22 3.09 14.28 12.30
CA ASP A 22 2.59 13.17 13.14
C ASP A 22 2.80 11.86 12.39
N ILE A 23 3.93 11.20 12.67
CA ILE A 23 4.31 9.95 12.05
C ILE A 23 4.52 8.93 13.15
N ARG A 24 3.96 7.73 12.94
CA ARG A 24 4.23 6.58 13.79
C ARG A 24 4.80 5.43 12.97
N TYR A 25 5.76 4.72 13.55
CA TYR A 25 6.48 3.63 12.91
C TYR A 25 6.40 2.36 13.77
N GLN A 26 6.13 1.24 13.10
CA GLN A 26 6.13 -0.10 13.67
C GLN A 26 6.96 -1.00 12.76
N SER A 27 8.11 -1.44 13.25
CA SER A 27 8.92 -2.50 12.65
C SER A 27 8.26 -3.86 12.85
N ASP A 28 8.52 -4.79 11.93
CA ASP A 28 8.15 -6.20 12.05
C ASP A 28 6.64 -6.43 12.33
N TRP A 29 5.77 -5.58 11.75
CA TRP A 29 4.30 -5.71 11.86
C TRP A 29 3.77 -7.07 11.36
N LEU A 30 4.46 -7.61 10.34
CA LEU A 30 4.39 -9.00 9.91
C LEU A 30 5.72 -9.66 10.27
N SER A 31 5.66 -10.92 10.73
CA SER A 31 6.88 -11.72 10.79
C SER A 31 7.47 -11.89 9.37
N PRO A 32 8.78 -12.14 9.23
CA PRO A 32 9.38 -12.36 7.92
C PRO A 32 8.65 -13.44 7.09
N GLU A 33 8.21 -14.52 7.73
CA GLU A 33 7.48 -15.61 7.07
C GLU A 33 6.08 -15.17 6.61
N GLN A 34 5.38 -14.39 7.44
CA GLN A 34 4.07 -13.84 7.08
C GLN A 34 4.18 -12.83 5.93
N ALA A 35 5.22 -12.00 5.95
CA ALA A 35 5.48 -11.01 4.92
C ALA A 35 5.80 -11.68 3.57
N GLU A 36 6.66 -12.70 3.57
CA GLU A 36 7.01 -13.47 2.36
C GLU A 36 5.79 -14.20 1.79
N ALA A 37 5.02 -14.89 2.63
CA ALA A 37 3.81 -15.59 2.20
C ALA A 37 2.79 -14.64 1.58
N LEU A 38 2.55 -13.49 2.23
CA LEU A 38 1.64 -12.47 1.74
C LEU A 38 2.15 -11.85 0.43
N TYR A 39 3.45 -11.60 0.31
CA TYR A 39 4.07 -11.09 -0.90
C TYR A 39 3.81 -12.02 -2.09
N LEU A 40 4.14 -13.31 -1.95
CA LEU A 40 3.92 -14.31 -3.01
C LEU A 40 2.43 -14.44 -3.36
N GLN A 41 1.54 -14.38 -2.38
CA GLN A 41 0.10 -14.43 -2.58
C GLN A 41 -0.41 -13.22 -3.36
N LEU A 42 -0.06 -12.00 -2.95
CA LEU A 42 -0.48 -10.77 -3.65
C LEU A 42 0.14 -10.67 -5.05
N GLN A 43 1.37 -11.16 -5.23
CA GLN A 43 2.03 -11.21 -6.52
C GLN A 43 1.19 -12.00 -7.55
N GLN A 44 0.59 -13.12 -7.13
CA GLN A 44 -0.21 -13.99 -7.99
C GLN A 44 -1.69 -13.58 -8.05
N GLU A 45 -2.25 -13.10 -6.95
CA GLU A 45 -3.69 -12.80 -6.80
C GLU A 45 -4.08 -11.48 -7.47
N LEU A 46 -3.24 -10.44 -7.40
CA LEU A 46 -3.63 -9.12 -7.86
C LEU A 46 -3.50 -8.99 -9.39
N PRO A 47 -4.47 -8.33 -10.06
CA PRO A 47 -4.40 -8.05 -11.49
C PRO A 47 -3.46 -6.87 -11.74
N TRP A 48 -2.16 -7.15 -11.72
CA TRP A 48 -1.10 -6.16 -11.92
C TRP A 48 -1.12 -5.59 -13.34
N ARG A 49 -1.05 -4.26 -13.45
CA ARG A 49 -0.91 -3.58 -14.74
C ARG A 49 0.13 -2.48 -14.69
N GLN A 50 0.73 -2.17 -15.84
CA GLN A 50 1.60 -1.01 -16.02
C GLN A 50 0.86 0.06 -16.80
N ASP A 51 0.39 1.09 -16.11
CA ASP A 51 -0.32 2.20 -16.76
C ASP A 51 0.65 3.22 -17.37
N THR A 52 0.13 4.04 -18.28
CA THR A 52 0.81 5.18 -18.89
C THR A 52 0.18 6.47 -18.40
N ILE A 53 1.00 7.46 -18.05
CA ILE A 53 0.57 8.79 -17.62
C ILE A 53 1.18 9.87 -18.50
N LYS A 54 0.60 11.06 -18.48
CA LYS A 54 1.10 12.20 -19.26
C LYS A 54 1.94 13.11 -18.37
N LEU A 55 3.25 13.14 -18.60
CA LEU A 55 4.18 14.06 -17.92
C LEU A 55 4.72 15.05 -18.94
N TYR A 56 4.54 16.36 -18.68
CA TYR A 56 5.02 17.44 -19.56
C TYR A 56 4.63 17.26 -21.04
N GLY A 57 3.39 16.84 -21.28
CA GLY A 57 2.88 16.62 -22.65
C GLY A 57 3.22 15.26 -23.26
N ARG A 58 4.13 14.47 -22.64
CA ARG A 58 4.59 13.18 -23.14
C ARG A 58 3.96 12.02 -22.39
N GLU A 59 3.64 10.95 -23.10
CA GLU A 59 3.20 9.69 -22.51
C GLU A 59 4.40 8.92 -21.95
N VAL A 60 4.32 8.56 -20.67
CA VAL A 60 5.37 7.86 -19.94
C VAL A 60 4.75 6.67 -19.20
N LYS A 61 5.31 5.47 -19.40
CA LYS A 61 4.94 4.31 -18.59
C LYS A 61 5.37 4.52 -17.15
N ILE A 62 4.48 4.25 -16.21
CA ILE A 62 4.83 4.31 -14.79
C ILE A 62 5.88 3.21 -14.51
N PRO A 63 6.99 3.51 -13.81
CA PRO A 63 8.06 2.55 -13.54
C PRO A 63 7.71 1.57 -12.40
N ARG A 64 6.46 1.10 -12.35
CA ARG A 64 5.97 0.08 -11.42
C ARG A 64 4.73 -0.59 -12.00
N LEU A 65 4.41 -1.77 -11.49
CA LEU A 65 3.10 -2.38 -11.66
C LEU A 65 2.19 -1.88 -10.54
N GLN A 66 0.91 -1.71 -10.82
CA GLN A 66 -0.06 -1.29 -9.81
C GLN A 66 -1.40 -2.01 -9.95
N SER A 67 -2.16 -2.04 -8.86
CA SER A 67 -3.54 -2.52 -8.83
C SER A 67 -4.36 -1.72 -7.82
N TRP A 68 -5.55 -1.26 -8.21
CA TRP A 68 -6.42 -0.40 -7.40
C TRP A 68 -7.67 -1.17 -7.01
N HIS A 69 -7.89 -1.34 -5.71
CA HIS A 69 -9.00 -2.09 -5.14
C HIS A 69 -9.77 -1.26 -4.12
N GLY A 70 -11.07 -1.51 -3.98
CA GLY A 70 -11.88 -0.83 -2.97
C GLY A 70 -13.37 -1.04 -3.13
N ALA A 71 -14.14 -0.30 -2.34
CA ALA A 71 -15.60 -0.26 -2.50
C ALA A 71 -16.00 0.36 -3.86
N PRO A 72 -17.21 0.09 -4.40
CA PRO A 72 -17.61 0.59 -5.73
C PRO A 72 -17.53 2.11 -5.90
N HIS A 73 -17.66 2.88 -4.82
CA HIS A 73 -17.55 4.35 -4.84
C HIS A 73 -16.11 4.88 -4.79
N CYS A 74 -15.11 4.01 -4.62
CA CYS A 74 -13.69 4.39 -4.53
C CYS A 74 -13.08 4.58 -5.92
N GLU A 75 -13.71 5.42 -6.75
CA GLU A 75 -13.11 5.82 -8.02
C GLU A 75 -11.97 6.81 -7.78
N TYR A 76 -10.85 6.59 -8.47
CA TYR A 76 -9.68 7.44 -8.36
C TYR A 76 -9.29 7.99 -9.73
N THR A 77 -8.88 9.25 -9.80
CA THR A 77 -8.37 9.86 -11.04
C THR A 77 -7.04 10.52 -10.75
N TYR A 78 -6.03 10.20 -11.55
CA TYR A 78 -4.70 10.76 -11.43
C TYR A 78 -4.09 10.99 -12.81
N SER A 79 -3.60 12.20 -13.10
CA SER A 79 -3.00 12.53 -14.40
C SER A 79 -3.90 12.19 -15.60
N ASN A 80 -5.22 12.45 -15.50
CA ASN A 80 -6.27 12.07 -16.47
C ASN A 80 -6.46 10.56 -16.67
N LEU A 81 -5.77 9.72 -15.90
CA LEU A 81 -6.02 8.28 -15.84
C LEU A 81 -7.13 8.03 -14.81
N ARG A 82 -8.29 7.56 -15.29
CA ARG A 82 -9.38 7.10 -14.42
C ARG A 82 -9.13 5.65 -14.02
N MET A 83 -9.20 5.38 -12.73
CA MET A 83 -8.96 4.07 -12.13
C MET A 83 -10.23 3.63 -11.38
N PRO A 84 -11.13 2.88 -12.03
CA PRO A 84 -12.23 2.23 -11.32
C PRO A 84 -11.66 1.17 -10.36
N PRO A 85 -12.20 1.04 -9.14
CA PRO A 85 -11.73 0.06 -8.18
C PRO A 85 -12.07 -1.35 -8.64
N GLN A 86 -11.09 -2.24 -8.56
CA GLN A 86 -11.31 -3.68 -8.60
C GLN A 86 -11.93 -4.15 -7.27
N PRO A 87 -12.68 -5.26 -7.25
CA PRO A 87 -13.16 -5.85 -6.01
C PRO A 87 -12.00 -6.16 -5.05
N MET A 88 -12.20 -5.96 -3.75
CA MET A 88 -11.23 -6.36 -2.73
C MET A 88 -11.01 -7.87 -2.79
N THR A 89 -9.74 -8.29 -2.89
CA THR A 89 -9.39 -9.71 -2.87
C THR A 89 -9.42 -10.27 -1.45
N ALA A 90 -9.26 -11.59 -1.29
CA ALA A 90 -9.29 -12.21 0.03
C ALA A 90 -8.15 -11.69 0.92
N SER A 91 -6.92 -11.66 0.37
CA SER A 91 -5.73 -11.19 1.09
C SER A 91 -5.84 -9.72 1.46
N LEU A 92 -6.31 -8.87 0.53
CA LEU A 92 -6.48 -7.45 0.79
C LEU A 92 -7.57 -7.18 1.83
N THR A 93 -8.66 -7.95 1.82
CA THR A 93 -9.73 -7.83 2.82
C THR A 93 -9.22 -8.20 4.22
N GLN A 94 -8.39 -9.24 4.33
CA GLN A 94 -7.80 -9.65 5.60
C GLN A 94 -6.87 -8.55 6.16
N LEU A 95 -6.01 -7.97 5.32
CA LEU A 95 -5.14 -6.86 5.68
C LEU A 95 -5.95 -5.64 6.13
N GLN A 96 -6.93 -5.22 5.33
CA GLN A 96 -7.78 -4.09 5.62
C GLN A 96 -8.47 -4.24 6.98
N ARG A 97 -9.04 -5.42 7.28
CA ARG A 97 -9.71 -5.68 8.57
C ARG A 97 -8.74 -5.61 9.73
N ARG A 98 -7.56 -6.24 9.61
CA ARG A 98 -6.54 -6.24 10.67
C ARG A 98 -6.07 -4.81 10.97
N LEU A 99 -5.67 -4.07 9.93
CA LEU A 99 -5.25 -2.67 10.07
C LEU A 99 -6.37 -1.78 10.62
N SER A 100 -7.61 -1.99 10.17
CA SER A 100 -8.73 -1.18 10.66
C SER A 100 -8.98 -1.38 12.16
N ALA A 101 -8.86 -2.62 12.63
CA ALA A 101 -9.02 -2.96 14.04
C ALA A 101 -7.87 -2.42 14.89
N GLU A 102 -6.63 -2.61 14.46
CA GLU A 102 -5.44 -2.18 15.21
C GLU A 102 -5.32 -0.66 15.29
N LEU A 103 -5.69 0.06 14.22
CA LEU A 103 -5.61 1.52 14.16
C LEU A 103 -6.91 2.21 14.60
N ASN A 104 -7.96 1.44 14.91
CA ASN A 104 -9.30 1.92 15.21
C ASN A 104 -9.80 2.94 14.15
N ALA A 105 -9.54 2.64 12.88
CA ALA A 105 -9.82 3.54 11.76
C ALA A 105 -10.26 2.73 10.53
N PRO A 106 -11.39 3.06 9.89
CA PRO A 106 -11.84 2.33 8.70
C PRO A 106 -11.02 2.70 7.46
N PHE A 107 -10.60 1.69 6.70
CA PHE A 107 -10.09 1.86 5.33
C PHE A 107 -11.16 1.43 4.32
N ASN A 108 -11.16 1.98 3.10
CA ASN A 108 -12.16 1.67 2.06
C ASN A 108 -11.57 1.28 0.69
N CYS A 109 -10.28 1.57 0.46
CA CYS A 109 -9.57 1.29 -0.77
C CYS A 109 -8.07 1.06 -0.51
N VAL A 110 -7.40 0.46 -1.49
CA VAL A 110 -5.95 0.18 -1.47
C VAL A 110 -5.37 0.31 -2.88
N LEU A 111 -4.27 1.06 -2.99
CA LEU A 111 -3.41 1.07 -4.16
C LEU A 111 -2.19 0.18 -3.89
N ALA A 112 -2.18 -1.01 -4.49
CA ALA A 112 -1.02 -1.88 -4.47
C ALA A 112 0.00 -1.38 -5.52
N ASN A 113 1.27 -1.26 -5.12
CA ASN A 113 2.36 -0.88 -6.01
C ASN A 113 3.47 -1.95 -5.92
N TRP A 114 3.85 -2.52 -7.05
CA TRP A 114 4.90 -3.52 -7.15
C TRP A 114 6.07 -2.98 -7.97
N TYR A 115 7.17 -2.72 -7.26
CA TYR A 115 8.44 -2.25 -7.80
C TYR A 115 9.31 -3.48 -8.12
N ARG A 116 9.84 -3.54 -9.34
CA ARG A 116 10.66 -4.65 -9.86
C ARG A 116 12.09 -4.20 -10.05
#